data_AF-W9S267-F1
#
_entry.id   AF-W9S267-F1
#
_cell.length_a   1.000
_cell.length_b   1.000
_cell.length_c   1.000
_cell.angle_alpha   90.00
_cell.angle_beta   90.00
_cell.angle_gamma   90.00
#
_symmetry.space_group_name_H-M   'P 1'
#
loop_
_entity.id
_entity.type
_entity.pdbx_description
1 polymer ?
#
loop_
_entity_poly.entity_id
_entity_poly.type
_entity_poly.pdbx_seq_one_letter_code
_entity_poly.pdbx_strand_id
1 'polypeptide(L)'
;MATPSHAQAVKSLNKSSGRQRFVFKTFSQRIEDIDIDVYRSLDKVKSEPSEGSSFFRDCLAEWRELNTAEDFISFYEEMLPLVQTLPLVIVHKETIMLELLSRLQIKARLSLEPILRLIAALSRDLLEEFLPFLPNFAESLVSLLESGADREPEIIEQIFTSWSHVMMYLQKYLTDKLAYILKVTLKLRYYPKDYVQDFMAEAVSFLFRNAPIDQLKQGVWKIMLEVVKKPLATRKYGVSFLLCYAMRGTSSRLHSKVERVLLLLMSDPVLNIGDKFSQGKLFSKLEFLSTYSPIVHIFFCYSLSTFYLVLLTLLALLICYATDITALLKYVHFVIGIHAFVAVVASLFGVMTKFLDKLKCITKVEKIKKQYFEGLLVLPCLANEPRLPKITQTIPDLSQFPNPPFNIPCLL
;
A
#
# COMPACT_ATOMS: atom_id res chain seq x y z
N MET A 1 -1.89 37.54 -21.20
CA MET A 1 -2.01 36.10 -20.84
C MET A 1 -0.62 35.50 -20.84
N ALA A 2 -0.21 34.82 -19.77
CA ALA A 2 1.09 34.14 -19.72
C ALA A 2 1.11 32.99 -20.74
N THR A 3 2.06 33.03 -21.68
CA THR A 3 2.31 31.95 -22.65
C THR A 3 3.12 30.82 -22.02
N PRO A 4 3.17 29.61 -22.61
CA PRO A 4 4.02 28.51 -22.12
C PRO A 4 5.51 28.89 -21.98
N SER A 5 5.98 29.87 -22.75
CA SER A 5 7.33 30.42 -22.64
C SER A 5 7.59 31.23 -21.35
N HIS A 6 6.54 31.61 -20.61
CA HIS A 6 6.62 32.24 -19.30
C HIS A 6 6.56 31.22 -18.14
N ALA A 7 6.34 29.93 -18.41
CA ALA A 7 6.39 28.89 -17.39
C ALA A 7 7.85 28.67 -16.96
N GLN A 8 8.28 29.42 -15.94
CA GLN A 8 9.54 29.14 -15.27
C GLN A 8 9.46 27.76 -14.63
N ALA A 9 10.54 26.98 -14.75
CA ALA A 9 10.66 25.71 -14.07
C ALA A 9 10.45 25.92 -12.55
N VAL A 10 9.46 25.25 -11.97
CA VAL A 10 9.16 25.35 -10.53
C VAL A 10 10.39 24.88 -9.77
N LYS A 11 11.06 25.81 -9.09
CA LYS A 11 12.24 25.49 -8.28
C LYS A 11 11.76 24.94 -6.94
N SER A 12 12.22 23.75 -6.57
CA SER A 12 11.94 23.12 -5.29
C SER A 12 13.03 23.42 -4.28
N LEU A 13 12.74 23.25 -2.98
CA LEU A 13 13.74 23.37 -1.93
C LEU A 13 14.83 22.31 -2.10
N ASN A 14 16.07 22.74 -1.98
CA ASN A 14 17.22 21.85 -1.98
C ASN A 14 17.37 21.19 -0.60
N LYS A 15 17.27 19.86 -0.55
CA LYS A 15 17.49 19.06 0.67
C LYS A 15 18.97 18.64 0.86
N SER A 16 19.86 19.00 -0.08
CA SER A 16 21.30 18.72 0.02
C SER A 16 22.08 19.83 0.72
N SER A 17 23.27 19.53 1.22
CA SER A 17 24.17 20.45 1.93
C SER A 17 24.80 21.57 1.06
N GLY A 18 24.30 21.77 -0.16
CA GLY A 18 24.80 22.78 -1.09
C GLY A 18 24.34 24.21 -0.75
N ARG A 19 25.07 25.22 -1.26
CA ARG A 19 24.73 26.65 -1.08
C ARG A 19 23.44 27.08 -1.77
N GLN A 20 23.00 26.39 -2.82
CA GLN A 20 21.79 26.77 -3.56
C GLN A 20 20.54 26.30 -2.82
N ARG A 21 19.74 27.24 -2.31
CA ARG A 21 18.49 26.96 -1.59
C ARG A 21 17.40 26.33 -2.46
N PHE A 22 17.39 26.65 -3.75
CA PHE A 22 16.35 26.22 -4.69
C PHE A 22 16.97 25.53 -5.90
N VAL A 23 16.46 24.34 -6.24
CA VAL A 23 16.91 23.51 -7.36
C VAL A 23 15.72 23.01 -8.14
N PHE A 24 15.88 22.82 -9.44
CA PHE A 24 14.87 22.13 -10.23
C PHE A 24 14.81 20.66 -9.82
N LYS A 25 13.58 20.15 -9.63
CA LYS A 25 13.33 18.72 -9.44
C LYS A 25 12.47 18.21 -10.57
N THR A 26 12.83 17.05 -11.09
CA THR A 26 12.02 16.32 -12.08
C THR A 26 10.70 15.87 -11.46
N PHE A 27 9.69 15.60 -12.28
CA PHE A 27 8.39 15.08 -11.82
C PHE A 27 8.58 13.88 -10.86
N SER A 28 9.37 12.88 -11.25
CA SER A 28 9.64 11.69 -10.43
C SER A 28 10.23 12.04 -9.06
N GLN A 29 11.23 12.92 -9.01
CA GLN A 29 11.83 13.37 -7.74
C GLN A 29 10.83 14.08 -6.84
N ARG A 30 9.93 14.88 -7.43
CA ARG A 30 8.89 15.58 -6.68
C ARG A 30 7.88 14.59 -6.11
N ILE A 31 7.49 13.57 -6.87
CA ILE A 31 6.60 12.50 -6.41
C ILE A 31 7.26 11.69 -5.28
N GLU A 32 8.54 11.34 -5.41
CA GLU A 32 9.29 10.65 -4.36
C GLU A 32 9.45 11.48 -3.07
N ASP A 33 9.45 12.80 -3.19
CA ASP A 33 9.54 13.72 -2.06
C ASP A 33 8.22 13.93 -1.30
N ILE A 34 7.09 13.53 -1.88
CA ILE A 34 5.78 13.62 -1.24
C ILE A 34 5.71 12.59 -0.13
N ASP A 35 5.49 13.06 1.10
CA ASP A 35 5.33 12.23 2.28
C ASP A 35 3.96 12.50 2.92
N ILE A 36 3.02 11.56 2.73
CA ILE A 36 1.63 11.67 3.19
C ILE A 36 1.48 10.87 4.48
N ASP A 37 2.29 11.19 5.50
CA ASP A 37 2.21 10.52 6.80
C ASP A 37 1.26 11.27 7.75
N VAL A 38 -0.04 11.12 7.50
CA VAL A 38 -1.08 11.71 8.37
C VAL A 38 -1.17 11.02 9.73
N TYR A 39 -0.73 9.77 9.81
CA TYR A 39 -0.83 8.95 11.03
C TYR A 39 0.37 9.15 11.97
N ARG A 40 1.49 9.66 11.46
CA ARG A 40 2.71 9.92 12.25
C ARG A 40 3.18 11.36 12.17
N SER A 41 2.38 12.27 11.60
CA SER A 41 2.69 13.69 11.64
C SER A 41 2.92 14.12 13.10
N LEU A 42 4.04 14.82 13.30
CA LEU A 42 4.39 15.46 14.58
C LEU A 42 3.70 16.82 14.73
N ASP A 43 2.89 17.23 13.75
CA ASP A 43 2.13 18.46 13.82
C ASP A 43 1.14 18.40 14.99
N LYS A 44 0.95 19.55 15.64
CA LYS A 44 -0.04 19.67 16.70
C LYS A 44 -1.41 19.29 16.13
N VAL A 45 -2.08 18.33 16.77
CA VAL A 45 -3.48 17.99 16.48
C VAL A 45 -4.28 19.29 16.47
N LYS A 46 -4.97 19.59 15.36
CA LYS A 46 -5.83 20.78 15.27
C LYS A 46 -6.78 20.76 16.47
N SER A 47 -6.80 21.87 17.21
CA SER A 47 -7.68 22.06 18.35
C SER A 47 -9.14 21.80 17.95
N GLU A 48 -9.95 21.38 18.92
CA GLU A 48 -11.40 21.34 18.75
C GLU A 48 -11.90 22.74 18.31
N PRO A 49 -12.96 22.80 17.48
CA PRO A 49 -13.50 24.05 17.01
C PRO A 49 -14.01 24.89 18.19
N SER A 50 -14.05 26.21 18.01
CA SER A 50 -14.64 27.11 19.01
C SER A 50 -16.12 26.74 19.26
N GLU A 51 -16.62 26.99 20.47
CA GLU A 51 -18.00 26.69 20.86
C GLU A 51 -19.01 27.23 19.82
N GLY A 52 -19.87 26.35 19.29
CA GLY A 52 -20.85 26.67 18.26
C GLY A 52 -20.34 26.66 16.81
N SER A 53 -19.04 26.46 16.58
CA SER A 53 -18.44 26.28 15.24
C SER A 53 -18.34 24.79 14.86
N SER A 54 -17.75 24.50 13.69
CA SER A 54 -17.46 23.15 13.21
C SER A 54 -16.09 23.09 12.53
N PHE A 55 -15.53 21.89 12.34
CA PHE A 55 -14.25 21.74 11.65
C PHE A 55 -14.34 22.25 10.21
N PHE A 56 -15.46 22.02 9.54
CA PHE A 56 -15.73 22.52 8.20
C PHE A 56 -15.73 24.05 8.16
N ARG A 57 -16.44 24.71 9.09
CA ARG A 57 -16.53 26.17 9.14
C ARG A 57 -15.17 26.83 9.40
N ASP A 58 -14.43 26.31 10.37
CA ASP A 58 -13.10 26.82 10.71
C ASP A 58 -12.14 26.65 9.51
N CYS A 59 -12.22 25.51 8.82
CA CYS A 59 -11.45 25.26 7.61
C CYS A 59 -11.85 26.19 6.46
N LEU A 60 -13.15 26.49 6.30
CA LEU A 60 -13.64 27.41 5.27
C LEU A 60 -13.16 28.85 5.52
N ALA A 61 -13.18 29.30 6.77
CA ALA A 61 -12.67 30.61 7.16
C ALA A 61 -11.15 30.71 6.94
N GLU A 62 -10.39 29.69 7.36
CA GLU A 62 -8.94 29.60 7.12
C GLU A 62 -8.62 29.72 5.63
N TRP A 63 -9.29 28.94 4.77
CA TRP A 63 -9.03 28.98 3.34
C TRP A 63 -9.52 30.26 2.66
N ARG A 64 -10.51 30.95 3.24
CA ARG A 64 -10.91 32.28 2.77
C ARG A 64 -9.79 33.30 2.90
N GLU A 65 -8.95 33.18 3.92
CA GLU A 65 -7.79 34.04 4.11
C GLU A 65 -6.62 33.63 3.20
N LEU A 66 -6.46 32.33 2.93
CA LEU A 66 -5.31 31.79 2.20
C LEU A 66 -5.49 31.74 0.68
N ASN A 67 -6.72 31.65 0.17
CA ASN A 67 -7.00 31.41 -1.24
C ASN A 67 -7.88 32.50 -1.87
N THR A 68 -7.45 32.99 -3.04
CA THR A 68 -8.11 34.07 -3.79
C THR A 68 -8.57 33.62 -5.18
N ALA A 69 -8.60 32.32 -5.45
CA ALA A 69 -9.01 31.79 -6.75
C ALA A 69 -10.53 31.85 -6.92
N GLU A 70 -10.99 32.32 -8.08
CA GLU A 70 -12.39 32.61 -8.40
C GLU A 70 -13.35 31.45 -8.08
N ASP A 71 -13.01 30.22 -8.49
CA ASP A 71 -13.84 29.04 -8.24
C ASP A 71 -14.08 28.80 -6.74
N PHE A 72 -13.05 29.03 -5.90
CA PHE A 72 -13.17 28.89 -4.45
C PHE A 72 -13.94 30.06 -3.83
N ILE A 73 -13.77 31.28 -4.34
CA ILE A 73 -14.55 32.45 -3.87
C ILE A 73 -16.05 32.23 -4.13
N SER A 74 -16.40 31.77 -5.33
CA SER A 74 -17.79 31.43 -5.68
C SER A 74 -18.34 30.34 -4.75
N PHE A 75 -17.57 29.28 -4.51
CA PHE A 75 -17.96 28.22 -3.57
C PHE A 75 -18.17 28.77 -2.15
N TYR A 76 -17.25 29.63 -1.68
CA TYR A 76 -17.32 30.23 -0.34
C TYR A 76 -18.60 31.04 -0.16
N GLU A 77 -18.94 31.91 -1.12
CA GLU A 77 -20.12 32.77 -1.05
C GLU A 77 -21.42 31.96 -1.02
N GLU A 78 -21.48 30.87 -1.79
CA GLU A 78 -22.63 29.98 -1.84
C GLU A 78 -22.78 29.16 -0.54
N MET A 79 -21.68 28.65 0.01
CA MET A 79 -21.71 27.76 1.17
C MET A 79 -21.81 28.48 2.50
N LEU A 80 -21.29 29.71 2.62
CA LEU A 80 -21.27 30.47 3.87
C LEU A 80 -22.61 30.45 4.63
N PRO A 81 -23.79 30.72 4.02
CA PRO A 81 -25.06 30.69 4.75
C PRO A 81 -25.45 29.29 5.27
N LEU A 82 -24.93 28.21 4.67
CA LEU A 82 -25.30 26.83 4.97
C LEU A 82 -24.42 26.18 6.04
N VAL A 83 -23.29 26.79 6.39
CA VAL A 83 -22.24 26.14 7.21
C VAL A 83 -21.88 26.92 8.47
N GLN A 84 -22.75 27.81 8.92
CA GLN A 84 -22.51 28.66 10.09
C GLN A 84 -22.40 27.87 11.40
N THR A 85 -23.02 26.70 11.49
CA THR A 85 -23.01 25.84 12.68
C THR A 85 -23.00 24.37 12.27
N LEU A 86 -22.52 23.48 13.15
CA LEU A 86 -22.52 22.05 12.90
C LEU A 86 -23.92 21.47 12.56
N PRO A 87 -25.02 21.85 13.23
CA PRO A 87 -26.35 21.40 12.83
C PRO A 87 -26.73 21.76 11.39
N LEU A 88 -26.37 22.96 10.91
CA LEU A 88 -26.62 23.34 9.53
C LEU A 88 -25.78 22.52 8.55
N VAL A 89 -24.51 22.26 8.89
CA VAL A 89 -23.64 21.37 8.09
C VAL A 89 -24.26 19.98 7.97
N ILE A 90 -24.82 19.42 9.04
CA ILE A 90 -25.47 18.10 9.02
C ILE A 90 -26.75 18.13 8.16
N VAL A 91 -27.57 19.18 8.26
CA VAL A 91 -28.81 19.33 7.49
C VAL A 91 -28.54 19.52 5.99
N HIS A 92 -27.46 20.22 5.63
CA HIS A 92 -27.13 20.54 4.24
C HIS A 92 -26.01 19.67 3.64
N LYS A 93 -25.62 18.58 4.32
CA LYS A 93 -24.48 17.72 3.94
C LYS A 93 -24.53 17.23 2.50
N GLU A 94 -25.72 16.90 1.98
CA GLU A 94 -25.88 16.45 0.60
C GLU A 94 -25.55 17.58 -0.40
N THR A 95 -26.07 18.78 -0.17
CA THR A 95 -25.80 19.96 -1.00
C THR A 95 -24.33 20.34 -0.94
N ILE A 96 -23.75 20.39 0.27
CA ILE A 96 -22.34 20.71 0.48
C ILE A 96 -21.45 19.71 -0.27
N MET A 97 -21.74 18.40 -0.16
CA MET A 97 -20.96 17.38 -0.86
C MET A 97 -21.11 17.47 -2.38
N LEU A 98 -22.31 17.69 -2.89
CA LEU A 98 -22.54 17.85 -4.33
C LEU A 98 -21.71 19.01 -4.89
N GLU A 99 -21.70 20.15 -4.20
CA GLU A 99 -20.98 21.33 -4.66
C GLU A 99 -19.47 21.22 -4.48
N LEU A 100 -18.98 20.59 -3.40
CA LEU A 100 -17.55 20.27 -3.27
C LEU A 100 -17.06 19.38 -4.41
N LEU A 101 -17.82 18.34 -4.76
CA LEU A 101 -17.45 17.40 -5.82
C LEU A 101 -17.55 18.04 -7.21
N SER A 102 -18.47 18.99 -7.42
CA SER A 102 -18.62 19.71 -8.69
C SER A 102 -17.36 20.54 -9.04
N ARG A 103 -16.64 21.01 -8.01
CA ARG A 103 -15.42 21.83 -8.13
C ARG A 103 -14.12 21.04 -8.27
N LEU A 104 -14.16 19.70 -8.17
CA LEU A 104 -12.98 18.83 -8.40
C LEU A 104 -12.66 18.70 -9.89
N GLN A 105 -12.21 19.80 -10.50
CA GLN A 105 -11.94 19.90 -11.93
C GLN A 105 -10.58 20.55 -12.18
N ILE A 106 -9.82 20.04 -13.16
CA ILE A 106 -8.46 20.52 -13.43
C ILE A 106 -8.40 21.99 -13.86
N LYS A 107 -9.47 22.50 -14.50
CA LYS A 107 -9.58 23.93 -14.84
C LYS A 107 -9.58 24.83 -13.60
N ALA A 108 -10.03 24.32 -12.46
CA ALA A 108 -10.08 24.99 -11.16
C ALA A 108 -8.86 24.64 -10.29
N ARG A 109 -7.69 24.33 -10.90
CA ARG A 109 -6.50 23.83 -10.17
C ARG A 109 -6.07 24.67 -8.97
N LEU A 110 -6.27 25.99 -9.02
CA LEU A 110 -5.90 26.91 -7.94
C LEU A 110 -6.85 26.82 -6.73
N SER A 111 -8.00 26.18 -6.89
CA SER A 111 -9.02 25.96 -5.86
C SER A 111 -9.08 24.51 -5.39
N LEU A 112 -8.30 23.58 -5.96
CA LEU A 112 -8.39 22.17 -5.60
C LEU A 112 -7.96 21.92 -4.16
N GLU A 113 -6.88 22.55 -3.69
CA GLU A 113 -6.42 22.39 -2.31
C GLU A 113 -7.48 22.75 -1.27
N PRO A 114 -8.06 23.96 -1.27
CA PRO A 114 -9.09 24.29 -0.29
C PRO A 114 -10.30 23.36 -0.39
N ILE A 115 -10.75 23.00 -1.59
CA ILE A 115 -11.89 22.08 -1.77
C ILE A 115 -11.58 20.69 -1.20
N LEU A 116 -10.41 20.13 -1.48
CA LEU A 116 -9.97 18.84 -0.95
C LEU A 116 -9.81 18.87 0.58
N ARG A 117 -9.30 19.96 1.14
CA ARG A 117 -9.19 20.16 2.60
C ARG A 117 -10.56 20.26 3.27
N LEU A 118 -11.52 20.94 2.63
CA LEU A 118 -12.89 21.03 3.09
C LEU A 118 -13.61 19.68 3.10
N ILE A 119 -13.42 18.84 2.09
CA ILE A 119 -13.95 17.46 2.08
C ILE A 119 -13.40 16.66 3.28
N ALA A 120 -12.09 16.79 3.56
CA ALA A 120 -11.49 16.14 4.71
C ALA A 120 -12.06 16.67 6.04
N ALA A 121 -12.21 17.99 6.20
CA ALA A 121 -12.82 18.60 7.37
C ALA A 121 -14.29 18.16 7.56
N LEU A 122 -15.06 18.09 6.48
CA LEU A 122 -16.45 17.63 6.50
C LEU A 122 -16.55 16.17 6.96
N SER A 123 -15.62 15.31 6.54
CA SER A 123 -15.60 13.92 6.99
C SER A 123 -15.33 13.78 8.50
N ARG A 124 -14.61 14.74 9.09
CA ARG A 124 -14.39 14.81 10.55
C ARG A 124 -15.64 15.27 11.29
N ASP A 125 -16.41 16.21 10.73
CA ASP A 125 -17.68 16.66 11.30
C ASP A 125 -18.77 15.58 11.20
N LEU A 126 -18.89 14.90 10.05
CA LEU A 126 -19.98 13.96 9.76
C LEU A 126 -19.71 12.52 10.25
N LEU A 127 -18.44 12.10 10.34
CA LEU A 127 -18.04 10.77 10.78
C LEU A 127 -18.78 9.65 10.01
N GLU A 128 -19.56 8.80 10.69
CA GLU A 128 -20.26 7.69 10.04
C GLU A 128 -21.24 8.14 8.95
N GLU A 129 -21.83 9.32 9.07
CA GLU A 129 -22.74 9.89 8.07
C GLU A 129 -22.01 10.28 6.78
N PHE A 130 -20.67 10.34 6.79
CA PHE A 130 -19.89 10.59 5.59
C PHE A 130 -19.77 9.35 4.68
N LEU A 131 -19.94 8.14 5.23
CA LEU A 131 -19.69 6.88 4.49
C LEU A 131 -20.42 6.81 3.14
N PRO A 132 -21.70 7.18 3.00
CA PRO A 132 -22.40 7.12 1.72
C PRO A 132 -21.79 7.98 0.61
N PHE A 133 -21.00 9.00 0.95
CA PHE A 133 -20.36 9.89 -0.04
C PHE A 133 -19.01 9.39 -0.55
N LEU A 134 -18.38 8.44 0.14
CA LEU A 134 -17.08 7.86 -0.25
C LEU A 134 -17.01 7.35 -1.70
N PRO A 135 -18.04 6.65 -2.25
CA PRO A 135 -18.01 6.19 -3.64
C PRO A 135 -17.95 7.36 -4.63
N ASN A 136 -18.79 8.39 -4.43
CA ASN A 136 -18.82 9.55 -5.32
C ASN A 136 -17.53 10.35 -5.20
N PHE A 137 -17.00 10.51 -4.00
CA PHE A 137 -15.70 11.16 -3.80
C PHE A 137 -14.58 10.42 -4.52
N ALA A 138 -14.49 9.09 -4.37
CA ALA A 138 -13.48 8.28 -5.06
C ALA A 138 -13.62 8.38 -6.59
N GLU A 139 -14.84 8.35 -7.13
CA GLU A 139 -15.10 8.53 -8.57
C GLU A 139 -14.70 9.92 -9.06
N SER A 140 -14.98 10.98 -8.30
CA SER A 140 -14.52 12.33 -8.64
C SER A 140 -12.99 12.44 -8.63
N LEU A 141 -12.30 11.78 -7.69
CA LEU A 141 -10.83 11.73 -7.69
C LEU A 141 -10.28 10.99 -8.92
N VAL A 142 -10.91 9.89 -9.32
CA VAL A 142 -10.53 9.19 -10.57
C VAL A 142 -10.69 10.11 -11.77
N SER A 143 -11.84 10.77 -11.90
CA SER A 143 -12.12 11.72 -12.99
C SER A 143 -11.11 12.88 -13.01
N LEU A 144 -10.77 13.42 -11.84
CA LEU A 144 -9.77 14.48 -11.71
C LEU A 144 -8.38 14.01 -12.17
N LEU A 145 -7.94 12.82 -11.73
CA LEU A 145 -6.68 12.22 -12.17
C LEU A 145 -6.66 11.98 -13.69
N GLU A 146 -7.72 11.41 -14.25
CA GLU A 146 -7.87 11.16 -15.69
C GLU A 146 -7.89 12.45 -16.53
N SER A 147 -8.37 13.56 -15.95
CA SER A 147 -8.39 14.89 -16.59
C SER A 147 -7.02 15.58 -16.66
N GLY A 148 -5.96 14.94 -16.13
CA GLY A 148 -4.58 15.42 -16.22
C GLY A 148 -3.98 15.83 -14.87
N ALA A 149 -4.71 15.75 -13.77
CA ALA A 149 -4.15 15.97 -12.43
C ALA A 149 -3.05 14.95 -12.09
N ASP A 150 -3.06 13.77 -12.73
CA ASP A 150 -2.02 12.76 -12.56
C ASP A 150 -0.64 13.17 -13.11
N ARG A 151 -0.50 14.37 -13.68
CA ARG A 151 0.76 14.96 -14.16
C ARG A 151 1.24 16.13 -13.31
N GLU A 152 0.51 16.50 -12.26
CA GLU A 152 0.78 17.66 -11.41
C GLU A 152 1.08 17.17 -9.98
N PRO A 153 2.35 17.11 -9.54
CA PRO A 153 2.74 16.59 -8.23
C PRO A 153 2.01 17.25 -7.05
N GLU A 154 1.81 18.57 -7.11
CA GLU A 154 1.10 19.34 -6.09
C GLU A 154 -0.35 18.88 -5.94
N ILE A 155 -1.05 18.63 -7.04
CA ILE A 155 -2.44 18.19 -7.01
C ILE A 155 -2.51 16.74 -6.51
N ILE A 156 -1.56 15.89 -6.90
CA ILE A 156 -1.46 14.52 -6.40
C ILE A 156 -1.29 14.52 -4.88
N GLU A 157 -0.36 15.34 -4.35
CA GLU A 157 -0.16 15.50 -2.91
C GLU A 157 -1.44 15.95 -2.21
N GLN A 158 -2.14 16.96 -2.76
CA GLN A 158 -3.40 17.47 -2.21
C GLN A 158 -4.50 16.39 -2.18
N ILE A 159 -4.65 15.61 -3.27
CA ILE A 159 -5.63 14.53 -3.40
C ILE A 159 -5.40 13.48 -2.31
N PHE A 160 -4.18 12.95 -2.24
CA PHE A 160 -3.90 11.84 -1.33
C PHE A 160 -3.74 12.29 0.13
N THR A 161 -3.37 13.55 0.37
CA THR A 161 -3.45 14.16 1.71
C THR A 161 -4.89 14.20 2.19
N SER A 162 -5.81 14.74 1.38
CA SER A 162 -7.23 14.76 1.71
C SER A 162 -7.81 13.36 1.92
N TRP A 163 -7.56 12.45 0.99
CA TRP A 163 -8.03 11.07 1.09
C TRP A 163 -7.51 10.38 2.36
N SER A 164 -6.24 10.55 2.69
CA SER A 164 -5.63 9.94 3.87
C SER A 164 -6.15 10.55 5.18
N HIS A 165 -6.44 11.85 5.23
CA HIS A 165 -7.18 12.46 6.35
C HIS A 165 -8.57 11.86 6.50
N VAL A 166 -9.33 11.69 5.40
CA VAL A 166 -10.65 11.04 5.43
C VAL A 166 -10.52 9.61 5.99
N MET A 167 -9.55 8.82 5.52
CA MET A 167 -9.31 7.47 6.05
C MET A 167 -8.93 7.47 7.53
N MET A 168 -8.15 8.46 7.98
CA MET A 168 -7.77 8.62 9.38
C MET A 168 -8.98 8.95 10.27
N TYR A 169 -9.82 9.91 9.89
CA TYR A 169 -11.00 10.29 10.66
C TYR A 169 -12.04 9.17 10.71
N LEU A 170 -12.23 8.47 9.58
CA LEU A 170 -13.24 7.42 9.45
C LEU A 170 -12.75 6.03 9.87
N GLN A 171 -11.49 5.89 10.31
CA GLN A 171 -10.85 4.59 10.59
C GLN A 171 -11.71 3.68 11.47
N LYS A 172 -12.29 4.22 12.55
CA LYS A 172 -13.11 3.47 13.52
C LYS A 172 -14.37 2.87 12.88
N TYR A 173 -14.91 3.52 11.84
CA TYR A 173 -16.12 3.11 11.15
C TYR A 173 -15.83 2.21 9.93
N LEU A 174 -14.59 2.21 9.45
CA LEU A 174 -14.15 1.52 8.24
C LEU A 174 -13.40 0.21 8.51
N THR A 175 -12.76 0.04 9.67
CA THR A 175 -12.05 -1.21 10.04
C THR A 175 -12.94 -2.44 9.94
N ASP A 176 -14.24 -2.24 10.17
CA ASP A 176 -15.23 -3.30 10.24
C ASP A 176 -15.95 -3.50 8.88
N LYS A 177 -15.61 -2.66 7.89
CA LYS A 177 -16.23 -2.58 6.58
C LYS A 177 -15.18 -2.68 5.45
N LEU A 178 -14.17 -3.53 5.62
CA LEU A 178 -13.07 -3.66 4.64
C LEU A 178 -13.56 -4.03 3.22
N ALA A 179 -14.54 -4.92 3.10
CA ALA A 179 -15.08 -5.29 1.80
C ALA A 179 -15.72 -4.08 1.07
N TYR A 180 -16.30 -3.15 1.83
CA TYR A 180 -16.90 -1.93 1.29
C TYR A 180 -15.82 -0.96 0.79
N ILE A 181 -14.82 -0.63 1.61
CA ILE A 181 -13.76 0.31 1.19
C ILE A 181 -12.94 -0.22 0.01
N LEU A 182 -12.75 -1.55 -0.07
CA LEU A 182 -12.12 -2.18 -1.24
C LEU A 182 -12.96 -2.00 -2.51
N LYS A 183 -14.29 -2.00 -2.41
CA LYS A 183 -15.16 -1.71 -3.55
C LYS A 183 -15.03 -0.25 -3.98
N VAL A 184 -15.04 0.68 -3.03
CA VAL A 184 -14.90 2.13 -3.27
C VAL A 184 -13.57 2.46 -3.94
N THR A 185 -12.48 1.90 -3.43
CA THR A 185 -11.11 2.23 -3.88
C THR A 185 -10.66 1.45 -5.11
N LEU A 186 -11.52 0.62 -5.71
CA LEU A 186 -11.13 -0.33 -6.75
C LEU A 186 -10.41 0.34 -7.94
N LYS A 187 -10.94 1.47 -8.43
CA LYS A 187 -10.36 2.19 -9.58
C LYS A 187 -9.04 2.88 -9.21
N LEU A 188 -8.97 3.51 -8.04
CA LEU A 188 -7.76 4.18 -7.56
C LEU A 188 -6.64 3.18 -7.23
N ARG A 189 -6.95 2.05 -6.59
CA ARG A 189 -5.98 0.98 -6.28
C ARG A 189 -5.35 0.36 -7.52
N TYR A 190 -6.03 0.39 -8.65
CA TYR A 190 -5.59 -0.21 -9.90
C TYR A 190 -5.42 0.83 -11.01
N TYR A 191 -5.20 2.09 -10.61
CA TYR A 191 -4.97 3.18 -11.54
C TYR A 191 -3.68 2.96 -12.35
N PRO A 192 -3.59 3.37 -13.62
CA PRO A 192 -2.44 3.05 -14.48
C PRO A 192 -1.08 3.61 -14.04
N LYS A 193 -1.03 4.50 -13.05
CA LYS A 193 0.19 5.15 -12.56
C LYS A 193 0.60 4.54 -11.22
N ASP A 194 1.83 4.06 -11.13
CA ASP A 194 2.33 3.33 -9.96
C ASP A 194 2.32 4.20 -8.69
N TYR A 195 2.73 5.47 -8.78
CA TYR A 195 2.68 6.40 -7.64
C TYR A 195 1.27 6.63 -7.09
N VAL A 196 0.23 6.60 -7.94
CA VAL A 196 -1.16 6.67 -7.48
C VAL A 196 -1.54 5.40 -6.71
N GLN A 197 -1.10 4.23 -7.21
CA GLN A 197 -1.33 2.96 -6.53
C GLN A 197 -0.59 2.93 -5.19
N ASP A 198 0.62 3.49 -5.10
CA ASP A 198 1.43 3.58 -3.89
C ASP A 198 0.75 4.43 -2.81
N PHE A 199 0.35 5.67 -3.15
CA PHE A 199 -0.36 6.53 -2.19
C PHE A 199 -1.69 5.93 -1.74
N MET A 200 -2.44 5.32 -2.65
CA MET A 200 -3.70 4.65 -2.31
C MET A 200 -3.47 3.41 -1.43
N ALA A 201 -2.42 2.63 -1.72
CA ALA A 201 -2.02 1.49 -0.91
C ALA A 201 -1.64 1.92 0.51
N GLU A 202 -0.84 2.97 0.65
CA GLU A 202 -0.46 3.53 1.94
C GLU A 202 -1.67 4.00 2.74
N ALA A 203 -2.55 4.81 2.14
CA ALA A 203 -3.73 5.35 2.80
C ALA A 203 -4.70 4.25 3.30
N VAL A 204 -4.90 3.19 2.52
CA VAL A 204 -5.83 2.10 2.87
C VAL A 204 -5.18 1.04 3.78
N SER A 205 -3.85 0.94 3.78
CA SER A 205 -3.10 -0.06 4.55
C SER A 205 -3.37 0.01 6.05
N PHE A 206 -3.64 1.20 6.57
CA PHE A 206 -3.92 1.42 7.98
C PHE A 206 -5.22 0.72 8.42
N LEU A 207 -6.22 0.68 7.54
CA LEU A 207 -7.48 -0.04 7.79
C LEU A 207 -7.23 -1.55 7.89
N PHE A 208 -6.38 -2.10 7.01
CA PHE A 208 -5.99 -3.52 7.08
C PHE A 208 -5.25 -3.85 8.38
N ARG A 209 -4.35 -2.97 8.81
CA ARG A 209 -3.56 -3.15 10.04
C ARG A 209 -4.45 -3.18 11.29
N ASN A 210 -5.57 -2.46 11.28
CA ASN A 210 -6.44 -2.32 12.45
C ASN A 210 -7.76 -3.09 12.38
N ALA A 211 -8.05 -3.73 11.25
CA ALA A 211 -9.24 -4.56 11.10
C ALA A 211 -9.27 -5.77 12.06
N PRO A 212 -10.47 -6.13 12.56
CA PRO A 212 -10.71 -7.43 13.19
C PRO A 212 -10.29 -8.59 12.28
N ILE A 213 -9.94 -9.74 12.86
CA ILE A 213 -9.38 -10.86 12.10
C ILE A 213 -10.30 -11.36 10.98
N ASP A 214 -11.62 -11.39 11.21
CA ASP A 214 -12.59 -11.83 10.20
C ASP A 214 -12.68 -10.86 9.02
N GLN A 215 -12.64 -9.56 9.30
CA GLN A 215 -12.62 -8.51 8.28
C GLN A 215 -11.32 -8.54 7.49
N LEU A 216 -10.19 -8.71 8.19
CA LEU A 216 -8.89 -8.86 7.54
C LEU A 216 -8.85 -10.09 6.62
N LYS A 217 -9.36 -11.24 7.08
CA LYS A 217 -9.48 -12.46 6.29
C LYS A 217 -10.32 -12.24 5.03
N GLN A 218 -11.48 -11.60 5.17
CA GLN A 218 -12.34 -11.27 4.02
C GLN A 218 -11.67 -10.27 3.07
N GLY A 219 -11.00 -9.25 3.60
CA GLY A 219 -10.27 -8.24 2.83
C GLY A 219 -9.14 -8.86 2.00
N VAL A 220 -8.27 -9.65 2.64
CA VAL A 220 -7.17 -10.37 1.98
C VAL A 220 -7.71 -11.33 0.92
N TRP A 221 -8.71 -12.13 1.26
CA TRP A 221 -9.35 -13.03 0.28
C TRP A 221 -9.88 -12.25 -0.93
N LYS A 222 -10.57 -11.12 -0.70
CA LYS A 222 -11.17 -10.32 -1.77
C LYS A 222 -10.14 -9.72 -2.71
N ILE A 223 -9.07 -9.12 -2.21
CA ILE A 223 -8.03 -8.52 -3.07
C ILE A 223 -7.25 -9.60 -3.85
N MET A 224 -6.99 -10.76 -3.23
CA MET A 224 -6.37 -11.88 -3.93
C MET A 224 -7.30 -12.41 -5.04
N LEU A 225 -8.60 -12.51 -4.76
CA LEU A 225 -9.60 -12.88 -5.75
C LEU A 225 -9.68 -11.87 -6.92
N GLU A 226 -9.54 -10.57 -6.64
CA GLU A 226 -9.52 -9.52 -7.67
C GLU A 226 -8.34 -9.68 -8.66
N VAL A 227 -7.18 -10.13 -8.16
CA VAL A 227 -5.98 -10.43 -8.95
C VAL A 227 -6.15 -11.73 -9.74
N VAL A 228 -6.62 -12.80 -9.11
CA VAL A 228 -6.83 -14.09 -9.81
C VAL A 228 -7.85 -13.97 -10.93
N LYS A 229 -8.96 -13.25 -10.69
CA LYS A 229 -9.99 -13.05 -11.72
C LYS A 229 -9.50 -12.24 -12.92
N LYS A 230 -8.57 -11.31 -12.72
CA LYS A 230 -7.99 -10.48 -13.79
C LYS A 230 -6.50 -10.24 -13.47
N PRO A 231 -5.58 -11.09 -13.95
CA PRO A 231 -4.17 -11.09 -13.56
C PRO A 231 -3.33 -10.00 -14.26
N LEU A 232 -3.84 -8.76 -14.28
CA LEU A 232 -3.17 -7.59 -14.84
C LEU A 232 -1.98 -7.15 -13.97
N ALA A 233 -0.92 -6.63 -14.59
CA ALA A 233 0.28 -6.15 -13.89
C ALA A 233 -0.06 -5.05 -12.88
N THR A 234 -0.91 -4.08 -13.25
CA THR A 234 -1.37 -3.01 -12.35
C THR A 234 -2.12 -3.55 -11.13
N ARG A 235 -2.97 -4.58 -11.30
CA ARG A 235 -3.65 -5.21 -10.17
C ARG A 235 -2.69 -5.92 -9.23
N LYS A 236 -1.71 -6.63 -9.80
CA LYS A 236 -0.67 -7.28 -9.02
C LYS A 236 0.11 -6.24 -8.22
N TYR A 237 0.57 -5.17 -8.86
CA TYR A 237 1.32 -4.10 -8.22
C TYR A 237 0.53 -3.47 -7.05
N GLY A 238 -0.68 -2.96 -7.30
CA GLY A 238 -1.49 -2.31 -6.27
C GLY A 238 -1.84 -3.22 -5.08
N VAL A 239 -2.13 -4.51 -5.30
CA VAL A 239 -2.34 -5.47 -4.20
C VAL A 239 -1.05 -5.74 -3.42
N SER A 240 0.09 -5.85 -4.13
CA SER A 240 1.39 -6.06 -3.50
C SER A 240 1.73 -4.94 -2.53
N PHE A 241 1.62 -3.69 -3.02
CA PHE A 241 1.95 -2.51 -2.24
C PHE A 241 0.98 -2.33 -1.07
N LEU A 242 -0.33 -2.56 -1.27
CA LEU A 242 -1.30 -2.51 -0.17
C LEU A 242 -0.94 -3.48 0.96
N LEU A 243 -0.66 -4.74 0.63
CA LEU A 243 -0.26 -5.74 1.61
C LEU A 243 1.09 -5.40 2.25
N CYS A 244 2.04 -4.90 1.44
CA CYS A 244 3.34 -4.45 1.94
C CYS A 244 3.19 -3.33 2.96
N TYR A 245 2.47 -2.25 2.65
CA TYR A 245 2.23 -1.15 3.56
C TYR A 245 1.44 -1.60 4.80
N ALA A 246 0.51 -2.55 4.67
CA ALA A 246 -0.23 -3.10 5.82
C ALA A 246 0.72 -3.80 6.81
N MET A 247 1.76 -4.44 6.28
CA MET A 247 2.82 -5.11 7.03
C MET A 247 3.94 -4.17 7.51
N ARG A 248 4.09 -2.99 6.90
CA ARG A 248 5.25 -2.10 7.16
C ARG A 248 5.05 -1.37 8.48
N GLY A 249 6.04 -1.46 9.35
CA GLY A 249 6.17 -0.68 10.57
C GLY A 249 6.89 0.65 10.34
N THR A 250 7.27 1.31 11.43
CA THR A 250 8.11 2.51 11.40
C THR A 250 9.54 2.16 10.98
N SER A 251 10.23 3.11 10.35
CA SER A 251 11.67 3.02 10.03
C SER A 251 12.08 1.73 9.31
N SER A 252 11.27 1.31 8.33
CA SER A 252 11.52 0.12 7.48
C SER A 252 11.51 -1.23 8.22
N ARG A 253 10.98 -1.26 9.45
CA ARG A 253 10.78 -2.50 10.21
C ARG A 253 9.43 -3.12 9.91
N LEU A 254 9.23 -4.36 10.33
CA LEU A 254 7.94 -5.05 10.28
C LEU A 254 7.05 -4.63 11.45
N HIS A 255 5.76 -4.46 11.21
CA HIS A 255 4.77 -4.21 12.26
C HIS A 255 4.50 -5.49 13.07
N SER A 256 4.13 -5.37 14.35
CA SER A 256 3.81 -6.53 15.22
C SER A 256 2.64 -7.40 14.72
N LYS A 257 1.84 -6.88 13.79
CA LYS A 257 0.66 -7.55 13.22
C LYS A 257 0.94 -8.25 11.87
N VAL A 258 2.19 -8.22 11.39
CA VAL A 258 2.59 -8.84 10.12
C VAL A 258 2.23 -10.31 10.04
N GLU A 259 2.44 -11.03 11.14
CA GLU A 259 2.15 -12.46 11.23
C GLU A 259 0.71 -12.78 10.82
N ARG A 260 -0.26 -11.96 11.25
CA ARG A 260 -1.68 -12.14 10.91
C ARG A 260 -1.92 -12.08 9.41
N VAL A 261 -1.29 -11.13 8.72
CA VAL A 261 -1.44 -10.95 7.27
C VAL A 261 -0.76 -12.11 6.53
N LEU A 262 0.45 -12.49 6.96
CA LEU A 262 1.21 -13.59 6.35
C LEU A 262 0.49 -14.94 6.49
N LEU A 263 -0.01 -15.26 7.69
CA LEU A 263 -0.78 -16.48 7.95
C LEU A 263 -2.03 -16.56 7.06
N LEU A 264 -2.71 -15.44 6.83
CA LEU A 264 -3.87 -15.38 5.94
C LEU A 264 -3.49 -15.60 4.48
N LEU A 265 -2.39 -15.00 4.01
CA LEU A 265 -1.88 -15.20 2.64
C LEU A 265 -1.46 -16.66 2.40
N MET A 266 -0.98 -17.34 3.44
CA MET A 266 -0.61 -18.76 3.40
C MET A 266 -1.78 -19.71 3.69
N SER A 267 -2.97 -19.20 3.99
CA SER A 267 -4.10 -20.06 4.35
C SER A 267 -4.64 -20.82 3.14
N ASP A 268 -5.08 -22.07 3.35
CA ASP A 268 -5.68 -22.92 2.31
C ASP A 268 -6.73 -22.20 1.46
N PRO A 269 -7.63 -21.37 2.03
CA PRO A 269 -8.53 -20.56 1.22
C PRO A 269 -7.78 -19.76 0.14
N VAL A 270 -6.78 -18.95 0.52
CA VAL A 270 -6.05 -18.07 -0.42
C VAL A 270 -5.23 -18.89 -1.42
N LEU A 271 -4.57 -19.95 -0.96
CA LEU A 271 -3.77 -20.83 -1.82
C LEU A 271 -4.64 -21.58 -2.86
N ASN A 272 -5.89 -21.89 -2.51
CA ASN A 272 -6.82 -22.64 -3.35
C ASN A 272 -7.76 -21.74 -4.17
N ILE A 273 -7.58 -20.40 -4.17
CA ILE A 273 -8.40 -19.50 -4.98
C ILE A 273 -8.29 -19.90 -6.47
N GLY A 274 -7.08 -20.18 -6.96
CA GLY A 274 -6.86 -20.60 -8.36
C GLY A 274 -7.57 -21.92 -8.71
N ASP A 275 -7.53 -22.90 -7.81
CA ASP A 275 -8.10 -24.23 -8.03
C ASP A 275 -9.62 -24.20 -8.27
N LYS A 276 -10.34 -23.26 -7.63
CA LYS A 276 -11.80 -23.12 -7.82
C LYS A 276 -12.22 -22.51 -9.17
N PHE A 277 -11.33 -21.77 -9.84
CA PHE A 277 -11.62 -21.15 -11.15
C PHE A 277 -11.18 -22.01 -12.34
N SER A 278 -10.54 -23.16 -12.10
CA SER A 278 -9.94 -24.01 -13.13
C SER A 278 -10.69 -25.33 -13.36
N GLN A 279 -12.03 -25.30 -13.41
CA GLN A 279 -12.79 -26.43 -13.93
C GLN A 279 -12.38 -26.73 -15.39
N GLY A 280 -11.36 -27.57 -15.57
CA GLY A 280 -11.03 -28.25 -16.83
C GLY A 280 -9.83 -27.74 -17.66
N LYS A 281 -9.12 -26.68 -17.28
CA LYS A 281 -7.88 -26.26 -17.98
C LYS A 281 -6.65 -26.53 -17.12
N LEU A 282 -5.74 -27.35 -17.64
CA LEU A 282 -4.44 -27.64 -17.05
C LEU A 282 -3.74 -26.32 -16.74
N PHE A 283 -3.67 -25.97 -15.45
CA PHE A 283 -3.04 -24.74 -14.98
C PHE A 283 -1.61 -24.70 -15.51
N SER A 284 -1.29 -23.74 -16.36
CA SER A 284 0.09 -23.55 -16.77
C SER A 284 0.88 -23.13 -15.52
N LYS A 285 2.05 -23.75 -15.29
CA LYS A 285 2.95 -23.50 -14.15
C LYS A 285 3.28 -22.00 -13.96
N LEU A 286 3.16 -21.22 -15.04
CA LEU A 286 3.37 -19.78 -15.11
C LEU A 286 2.20 -18.94 -14.54
N GLU A 287 0.94 -19.38 -14.69
CA GLU A 287 -0.22 -18.65 -14.13
C GLU A 287 -0.36 -18.85 -12.61
N PHE A 288 0.04 -20.01 -12.11
CA PHE A 288 0.13 -20.28 -10.67
C PHE A 288 1.11 -19.32 -9.99
N LEU A 289 2.32 -19.15 -10.54
CA LEU A 289 3.31 -18.17 -10.06
C LEU A 289 2.78 -16.73 -10.16
N SER A 290 1.96 -16.43 -11.17
CA SER A 290 1.36 -15.11 -11.34
C SER A 290 0.32 -14.76 -10.26
N THR A 291 -0.31 -15.76 -9.64
CA THR A 291 -1.26 -15.59 -8.53
C THR A 291 -0.55 -15.19 -7.23
N TYR A 292 0.68 -15.70 -7.05
CA TYR A 292 1.56 -15.37 -5.92
C TYR A 292 2.48 -14.19 -6.22
N SER A 293 2.46 -13.64 -7.44
CA SER A 293 3.25 -12.47 -7.82
C SER A 293 3.13 -11.31 -6.83
N PRO A 294 1.95 -11.00 -6.25
CA PRO A 294 1.88 -9.96 -5.24
C PRO A 294 2.61 -10.30 -3.95
N ILE A 295 2.56 -11.57 -3.56
CA ILE A 295 3.25 -12.07 -2.37
C ILE A 295 4.76 -12.09 -2.60
N VAL A 296 5.21 -12.39 -3.83
CA VAL A 296 6.62 -12.31 -4.25
C VAL A 296 7.10 -10.85 -4.31
N HIS A 297 6.29 -9.92 -4.82
CA HIS A 297 6.64 -8.49 -4.86
C HIS A 297 6.79 -7.86 -3.47
N ILE A 298 6.03 -8.33 -2.47
CA ILE A 298 6.22 -7.90 -1.08
C ILE A 298 7.67 -8.14 -0.62
N PHE A 299 8.35 -9.20 -1.09
CA PHE A 299 9.76 -9.44 -0.76
C PHE A 299 10.70 -8.37 -1.31
N PHE A 300 10.36 -7.74 -2.44
CA PHE A 300 11.19 -6.69 -3.04
C PHE A 300 11.07 -5.36 -2.28
N CYS A 301 9.91 -5.11 -1.64
CA CYS A 301 9.68 -3.89 -0.87
C CYS A 301 10.39 -3.87 0.50
N TYR A 302 10.83 -5.01 1.03
CA TYR A 302 11.60 -5.10 2.27
C TYR A 302 13.05 -5.50 2.00
N SER A 303 13.98 -4.56 2.15
CA SER A 303 15.41 -4.86 2.19
C SER A 303 15.73 -5.88 3.30
N LEU A 304 15.90 -7.14 2.89
CA LEU A 304 16.67 -8.29 3.43
C LEU A 304 16.67 -8.61 4.95
N SER A 305 16.59 -9.93 5.19
CA SER A 305 16.77 -10.73 6.44
C SER A 305 15.53 -10.98 7.31
N THR A 306 14.89 -9.98 7.92
CA THR A 306 13.84 -10.21 8.94
C THR A 306 12.54 -10.74 8.37
N PHE A 307 12.04 -10.17 7.26
CA PHE A 307 10.83 -10.68 6.59
C PHE A 307 11.01 -12.11 6.10
N TYR A 308 12.18 -12.39 5.53
CA TYR A 308 12.53 -13.70 5.03
C TYR A 308 12.68 -14.72 6.16
N LEU A 309 13.22 -14.33 7.32
CA LEU A 309 13.28 -15.17 8.51
C LEU A 309 11.87 -15.48 9.07
N VAL A 310 11.01 -14.46 9.19
CA VAL A 310 9.61 -14.63 9.64
C VAL A 310 8.82 -15.53 8.69
N LEU A 311 9.04 -15.37 7.39
CA LEU A 311 8.43 -16.23 6.39
C LEU A 311 8.91 -17.68 6.53
N LEU A 312 10.22 -17.91 6.66
CA LEU A 312 10.79 -19.24 6.83
C LEU A 312 10.31 -19.91 8.11
N THR A 313 10.18 -19.18 9.22
CA THR A 313 9.67 -19.73 10.48
C THR A 313 8.19 -20.09 10.37
N LEU A 314 7.37 -19.23 9.75
CA LEU A 314 5.95 -19.53 9.49
C LEU A 314 5.77 -20.71 8.54
N LEU A 315 6.58 -20.79 7.48
CA LEU A 315 6.57 -21.91 6.54
C LEU A 315 7.00 -23.21 7.23
N ALA A 316 8.04 -23.18 8.05
CA ALA A 316 8.44 -24.34 8.84
C ALA A 316 7.31 -24.80 9.79
N LEU A 317 6.58 -23.86 10.38
CA LEU A 317 5.42 -24.15 11.23
C LEU A 317 4.29 -24.79 10.41
N LEU A 318 3.93 -24.19 9.27
CA LEU A 318 2.87 -24.69 8.38
C LEU A 318 3.20 -26.06 7.79
N ILE A 319 4.45 -26.31 7.41
CA ILE A 319 4.94 -27.64 7.01
C ILE A 319 4.74 -28.64 8.16
N CYS A 320 5.04 -28.25 9.41
CA CYS A 320 4.80 -29.10 10.57
C CYS A 320 3.30 -29.38 10.79
N TYR A 321 2.42 -28.42 10.53
CA TYR A 321 0.96 -28.54 10.71
C TYR A 321 0.22 -29.13 9.49
N ALA A 322 0.87 -29.26 8.34
CA ALA A 322 0.26 -29.86 7.15
C ALA A 322 -0.16 -31.31 7.42
N THR A 323 -1.42 -31.60 7.13
CA THR A 323 -2.06 -32.92 7.33
C THR A 323 -2.09 -33.78 6.07
N ASP A 324 -1.87 -33.20 4.89
CA ASP A 324 -1.86 -33.88 3.59
C ASP A 324 -0.69 -33.39 2.70
N ILE A 325 -0.20 -34.30 1.84
CA ILE A 325 0.83 -34.12 0.82
C ILE A 325 0.48 -32.97 -0.13
N THR A 326 -0.80 -32.79 -0.49
CA THR A 326 -1.22 -31.72 -1.41
C THR A 326 -0.93 -30.33 -0.84
N ALA A 327 -1.25 -30.10 0.44
CA ALA A 327 -0.94 -28.85 1.13
C ALA A 327 0.57 -28.64 1.24
N LEU A 328 1.30 -29.71 1.59
CA LEU A 328 2.75 -29.69 1.69
C LEU A 328 3.44 -29.27 0.37
N LEU A 329 3.03 -29.84 -0.76
CA LEU A 329 3.53 -29.46 -2.09
C LEU A 329 3.21 -28.01 -2.44
N LYS A 330 2.04 -27.49 -2.06
CA LYS A 330 1.68 -26.08 -2.27
C LYS A 330 2.60 -25.14 -1.51
N TYR A 331 2.91 -25.43 -0.24
CA TYR A 331 3.86 -24.65 0.54
C TYR A 331 5.27 -24.66 -0.06
N VAL A 332 5.73 -25.83 -0.55
CA VAL A 332 7.05 -25.94 -1.19
C VAL A 332 7.11 -25.21 -2.53
N HIS A 333 6.07 -25.32 -3.36
CA HIS A 333 5.98 -24.54 -4.60
C HIS A 333 5.97 -23.03 -4.33
N PHE A 334 5.29 -22.61 -3.27
CA PHE A 334 5.30 -21.21 -2.81
C PHE A 334 6.72 -20.77 -2.41
N VAL A 335 7.44 -21.59 -1.64
CA VAL A 335 8.86 -21.34 -1.26
C VAL A 335 9.75 -21.25 -2.50
N ILE A 336 9.64 -22.21 -3.43
CA ILE A 336 10.44 -22.24 -4.66
C ILE A 336 10.13 -21.02 -5.53
N GLY A 337 8.86 -20.59 -5.63
CA GLY A 337 8.47 -19.39 -6.38
C GLY A 337 9.09 -18.10 -5.82
N ILE A 338 9.15 -17.97 -4.49
CA ILE A 338 9.80 -16.84 -3.81
C ILE A 338 11.32 -16.86 -4.04
N HIS A 339 11.92 -18.06 -4.05
CA HIS A 339 13.35 -18.25 -4.19
C HIS A 339 13.89 -18.18 -5.61
N ALA A 340 13.15 -18.65 -6.62
CA ALA A 340 13.52 -18.49 -8.01
C ALA A 340 13.70 -17.00 -8.40
N PHE A 341 13.16 -16.10 -7.57
CA PHE A 341 13.28 -14.66 -7.70
C PHE A 341 14.36 -14.02 -6.78
N VAL A 342 14.82 -14.71 -5.74
CA VAL A 342 15.78 -14.22 -4.73
C VAL A 342 16.97 -15.17 -4.64
N ALA A 343 18.12 -14.77 -5.20
CA ALA A 343 19.35 -15.56 -5.30
C ALA A 343 20.04 -15.82 -3.93
N VAL A 344 19.38 -16.51 -3.00
CA VAL A 344 19.93 -16.91 -1.69
C VAL A 344 19.68 -18.40 -1.46
N VAL A 345 20.73 -19.21 -1.64
CA VAL A 345 20.66 -20.69 -1.66
C VAL A 345 20.81 -21.31 -0.25
N ALA A 346 21.51 -20.64 0.67
CA ALA A 346 21.90 -21.23 1.96
C ALA A 346 20.72 -21.46 2.94
N SER A 347 19.71 -20.60 2.94
CA SER A 347 18.58 -20.64 3.87
C SER A 347 17.49 -21.65 3.50
N LEU A 348 17.49 -22.10 2.24
CA LEU A 348 16.55 -23.10 1.71
C LEU A 348 16.83 -24.50 2.27
N PHE A 349 18.08 -24.79 2.59
CA PHE A 349 18.52 -26.10 3.09
C PHE A 349 17.78 -26.51 4.38
N GLY A 350 17.62 -25.58 5.32
CA GLY A 350 16.93 -25.84 6.60
C GLY A 350 15.42 -26.06 6.49
N VAL A 351 14.76 -25.46 5.49
CA VAL A 351 13.32 -25.70 5.23
C VAL A 351 13.12 -26.95 4.40
N MET A 352 13.99 -27.20 3.43
CA MET A 352 14.03 -28.44 2.65
C MET A 352 14.22 -29.68 3.54
N THR A 353 15.11 -29.62 4.54
CA THR A 353 15.31 -30.74 5.47
C THR A 353 14.04 -31.00 6.30
N LYS A 354 13.43 -29.95 6.89
CA LYS A 354 12.15 -30.08 7.60
C LYS A 354 11.02 -30.61 6.71
N PHE A 355 10.96 -30.17 5.46
CA PHE A 355 10.02 -30.69 4.47
C PHE A 355 10.26 -32.17 4.19
N LEU A 356 11.49 -32.58 3.92
CA LEU A 356 11.85 -33.98 3.68
C LEU A 356 11.53 -34.86 4.88
N ASP A 357 11.76 -34.38 6.10
CA ASP A 357 11.44 -35.11 7.32
C ASP A 357 9.93 -35.25 7.53
N LYS A 358 9.15 -34.21 7.25
CA LYS A 358 7.67 -34.28 7.28
C LYS A 358 7.12 -35.16 6.16
N LEU A 359 7.66 -35.10 4.95
CA LEU A 359 7.31 -35.99 3.83
C LEU A 359 7.55 -37.44 4.20
N LYS A 360 8.70 -37.76 4.81
CA LYS A 360 8.98 -39.09 5.35
C LYS A 360 7.97 -39.50 6.42
N CYS A 361 7.54 -38.57 7.27
CA CYS A 361 6.54 -38.84 8.31
C CYS A 361 5.16 -39.14 7.70
N ILE A 362 4.67 -38.33 6.75
CA ILE A 362 3.38 -38.51 6.08
C ILE A 362 3.39 -39.74 5.16
N THR A 363 4.44 -39.98 4.39
CA THR A 363 4.58 -41.19 3.54
C THR A 363 4.76 -42.47 4.33
N LYS A 364 5.23 -42.39 5.59
CA LYS A 364 5.24 -43.54 6.53
C LYS A 364 3.84 -43.85 7.09
N VAL A 365 2.91 -42.88 7.04
CA VAL A 365 1.48 -43.03 7.38
C VAL A 365 0.66 -43.47 6.16
N GLU A 366 1.00 -43.03 4.94
CA GLU A 366 0.36 -43.41 3.68
C GLU A 366 1.23 -44.35 2.83
N LYS A 367 1.39 -45.60 3.28
CA LYS A 367 1.63 -46.70 2.32
C LYS A 367 0.33 -46.92 1.55
N ILE A 368 0.12 -46.23 0.43
CA ILE A 368 -0.61 -46.64 -0.80
C ILE A 368 -0.82 -45.39 -1.70
N LYS A 369 0.08 -45.18 -2.67
CA LYS A 369 -0.16 -44.76 -4.08
C LYS A 369 1.12 -44.16 -4.69
N LYS A 370 2.00 -45.06 -5.11
CA LYS A 370 3.20 -44.78 -5.89
C LYS A 370 2.81 -44.58 -7.36
N GLN A 371 2.40 -43.37 -7.75
CA GLN A 371 2.30 -43.03 -9.19
C GLN A 371 2.52 -41.55 -9.55
N TYR A 372 2.78 -40.65 -8.60
CA TYR A 372 2.96 -39.20 -8.88
C TYR A 372 4.42 -38.72 -8.89
N PHE A 373 5.40 -39.55 -8.54
CA PHE A 373 6.74 -39.07 -8.15
C PHE A 373 7.82 -39.04 -9.25
N GLU A 374 7.55 -39.48 -10.48
CA GLU A 374 8.59 -39.50 -11.52
C GLU A 374 8.73 -38.17 -12.31
N GLY A 375 7.85 -37.20 -12.08
CA GLY A 375 7.89 -35.91 -12.79
C GLY A 375 8.66 -34.78 -12.10
N LEU A 376 9.01 -34.90 -10.80
CA LEU A 376 9.57 -33.79 -10.01
C LEU A 376 11.10 -33.82 -9.85
N LEU A 377 11.75 -34.93 -10.22
CA LEU A 377 13.19 -35.16 -10.01
C LEU A 377 14.09 -34.84 -11.21
N VAL A 378 13.55 -34.24 -12.28
CA VAL A 378 14.36 -33.80 -13.43
C VAL A 378 14.56 -32.28 -13.38
N LEU A 379 15.57 -31.85 -12.60
CA LEU A 379 16.24 -30.56 -12.75
C LEU A 379 17.62 -30.82 -13.37
N PRO A 380 17.87 -30.52 -14.66
CA PRO A 380 19.22 -30.39 -15.16
C PRO A 380 19.78 -29.04 -14.74
N CYS A 381 21.02 -29.06 -14.26
CA CYS A 381 21.87 -27.91 -14.07
C CYS A 381 21.91 -27.05 -15.35
N LEU A 382 21.52 -25.79 -15.27
CA LEU A 382 21.90 -24.76 -16.26
C LEU A 382 22.93 -23.84 -15.61
N ALA A 383 24.15 -24.35 -15.49
CA ALA A 383 25.35 -23.54 -15.47
C ALA A 383 25.72 -23.28 -16.94
N ASN A 384 25.40 -22.11 -17.47
CA ASN A 384 26.06 -21.49 -18.62
C ASN A 384 25.53 -20.04 -18.77
N GLU A 385 26.19 -19.10 -18.10
CA GLU A 385 26.11 -17.68 -18.45
C GLU A 385 27.09 -17.35 -19.59
N PRO A 386 26.74 -16.43 -20.52
CA PRO A 386 27.73 -15.73 -21.32
C PRO A 386 28.37 -14.58 -20.51
N ARG A 387 29.70 -14.51 -20.56
CA ARG A 387 30.57 -13.54 -19.86
C ARG A 387 30.28 -12.08 -20.26
N LEU A 388 30.34 -11.17 -19.28
CA LEU A 388 30.57 -9.71 -19.45
C LEU A 388 31.27 -9.16 -18.16
N PRO A 389 31.94 -7.99 -18.21
CA PRO A 389 33.39 -7.88 -18.02
C PRO A 389 33.82 -7.46 -16.61
N LYS A 390 35.08 -7.79 -16.27
CA LYS A 390 35.75 -7.42 -15.02
C LYS A 390 35.85 -5.91 -14.87
N ILE A 391 35.29 -5.37 -13.79
CA ILE A 391 35.64 -4.05 -13.27
C ILE A 391 36.51 -4.26 -12.03
N THR A 392 37.77 -3.88 -12.16
CA THR A 392 38.80 -3.86 -11.13
C THR A 392 38.56 -2.67 -10.22
N GLN A 393 38.25 -2.88 -8.94
CA GLN A 393 38.44 -1.86 -7.91
C GLN A 393 39.07 -2.48 -6.65
N THR A 394 40.23 -1.92 -6.33
CA THR A 394 41.16 -2.17 -5.23
C THR A 394 40.51 -2.03 -3.85
N ILE A 395 40.77 -3.01 -2.99
CA ILE A 395 40.43 -3.03 -1.56
C ILE A 395 41.48 -2.21 -0.79
N PRO A 396 41.11 -1.26 0.10
CA PRO A 396 42.05 -0.71 1.08
C PRO A 396 42.20 -1.62 2.31
N ASP A 397 43.43 -1.69 2.81
CA ASP A 397 43.94 -2.47 3.94
C ASP A 397 43.22 -2.14 5.27
N LEU A 398 42.77 -3.18 5.98
CA LEU A 398 41.94 -3.13 7.20
C LEU A 398 42.75 -2.98 8.50
N SER A 399 44.00 -2.53 8.43
CA SER A 399 44.91 -2.43 9.59
C SER A 399 44.89 -1.09 10.34
N GLN A 400 43.94 -0.17 10.09
CA GLN A 400 43.95 1.19 10.64
C GLN A 400 42.75 1.62 11.52
N PHE A 401 42.07 0.72 12.24
CA PHE A 401 41.09 1.15 13.26
C PHE A 401 41.38 0.55 14.65
N PRO A 402 41.54 1.38 15.71
CA PRO A 402 41.71 0.89 17.07
C PRO A 402 40.38 0.40 17.67
N ASN A 403 40.44 -0.70 18.43
CA ASN A 403 39.30 -1.27 19.15
C ASN A 403 38.68 -0.27 20.14
N PRO A 404 37.34 -0.07 20.16
CA PRO A 404 36.68 0.64 21.24
C PRO A 404 36.46 -0.28 22.47
N PRO A 405 36.56 0.25 23.70
CA PRO A 405 36.42 -0.55 24.92
C PRO A 405 34.94 -0.87 25.21
N PHE A 406 34.66 -2.14 25.45
CA PHE A 406 33.42 -2.60 26.08
C PHE A 406 33.44 -2.24 27.57
N ASN A 407 32.43 -1.50 28.02
CA ASN A 407 32.07 -1.44 29.45
C ASN A 407 30.55 -1.31 29.57
N ILE A 408 29.91 -2.38 30.06
CA ILE A 408 28.48 -2.43 30.43
C ILE A 408 28.43 -2.31 31.95
N PRO A 409 27.76 -1.31 32.55
CA PRO A 409 27.43 -1.37 33.96
C PRO A 409 26.14 -2.16 34.16
N CYS A 410 26.22 -3.19 35.00
CA CYS A 410 25.08 -3.79 35.68
C CYS A 410 24.33 -2.71 36.49
N LEU A 411 23.01 -2.68 36.38
CA LEU A 411 22.15 -2.08 37.39
C LEU A 411 20.97 -3.01 37.68
N LEU A 412 20.70 -3.09 38.98
CA LEU A 412 19.76 -3.90 39.73
C LEU A 412 18.31 -3.86 39.21
#